data_AF-A0A3A0E135-F1
#
_entry.id   AF-A0A3A0E135-F1
#
_cell.length_a   1.000
_cell.length_b   1.000
_cell.length_c   1.000
_cell.angle_alpha   90.00
_cell.angle_beta   90.00
_cell.angle_gamma   90.00
#
_symmetry.space_group_name_H-M   'P 1'
#
loop_
_entity.id
_entity.type
_entity.pdbx_description
1 polymer ?
#
loop_
_entity_poly.entity_id
_entity_poly.type
_entity_poly.pdbx_seq_one_letter_code
_entity_poly.pdbx_strand_id
1 'polypeptide(L)'
;MGLRAILQSWFQDDRTLRTLAADAARRCETAVWQHVGTRASTMPLAEARGYVRARSAAIVRRQVELVLLSRPQLAAASQARIRTEALDLAVVRAIDVIRTRSAVQPAMRRAA
;
A
#
# COMPACT_ATOMS: atom_id res chain seq x y z
N MET A 1 22.33 -7.65 25.92
CA MET A 1 21.60 -8.16 24.72
C MET A 1 22.62 -8.69 23.74
N GLY A 2 22.62 -9.99 23.44
CA GLY A 2 23.71 -10.66 22.72
C GLY A 2 23.68 -10.47 21.20
N LEU A 3 24.87 -10.47 20.58
CA LEU A 3 25.13 -10.43 19.12
C LEU A 3 24.21 -11.33 18.28
N ARG A 4 23.73 -12.44 18.84
CA ARG A 4 22.77 -13.36 18.23
C ARG A 4 21.41 -12.72 17.90
N ALA A 5 20.89 -11.83 18.74
CA ALA A 5 19.63 -11.12 18.50
C ALA A 5 19.78 -10.06 17.39
N ILE A 6 20.95 -9.44 17.30
CA ILE A 6 21.29 -8.50 16.22
C ILE A 6 21.33 -9.28 14.90
N LEU A 7 22.02 -10.42 14.84
CA LEU A 7 22.09 -11.26 13.65
C LEU A 7 20.73 -11.85 13.24
N GLN A 8 19.90 -12.30 14.19
CA GLN A 8 18.54 -12.78 13.86
C GLN A 8 17.62 -11.67 13.32
N SER A 9 17.82 -10.41 13.72
CA SER A 9 17.06 -9.28 13.14
C SER A 9 17.44 -9.00 11.68
N TRP A 10 18.67 -9.32 11.28
CA TRP A 10 19.14 -9.20 9.89
C TRP A 10 18.65 -10.34 9.00
N PHE A 11 18.34 -11.50 9.58
CA PHE A 11 17.85 -12.70 8.90
C PHE A 11 16.32 -12.87 8.95
N GLN A 12 15.56 -11.82 9.27
CA GLN A 12 14.11 -11.93 9.09
C GLN A 12 13.79 -12.16 7.63
N ASP A 13 13.18 -13.32 7.36
CA ASP A 13 12.86 -13.82 6.03
C ASP A 13 12.11 -12.75 5.22
N ASP A 14 12.67 -12.36 4.09
CA ASP A 14 12.13 -11.37 3.15
C ASP A 14 10.66 -11.66 2.83
N ARG A 15 10.31 -12.95 2.77
CA ARG A 15 8.94 -13.42 2.58
C ARG A 15 7.99 -12.98 3.70
N THR A 16 8.44 -12.98 4.94
CA THR A 16 7.64 -12.57 6.10
C THR A 16 7.35 -11.07 6.03
N LEU A 17 8.35 -10.25 5.73
CA LEU A 17 8.18 -8.80 5.61
C LEU A 17 7.20 -8.44 4.49
N ARG A 18 7.35 -9.08 3.32
CA ARG A 18 6.42 -8.91 2.19
C ARG A 18 5.00 -9.34 2.55
N THR A 19 4.85 -10.42 3.31
CA THR A 19 3.54 -10.91 3.74
C THR A 19 2.87 -9.91 4.69
N LEU A 20 3.62 -9.32 5.62
CA LEU A 20 3.11 -8.28 6.52
C LEU A 20 2.73 -7.00 5.76
N ALA A 21 3.55 -6.59 4.80
CA ALA A 21 3.25 -5.45 3.94
C ALA A 21 1.97 -5.70 3.12
N ALA A 22 1.83 -6.89 2.54
CA ALA A 22 0.65 -7.28 1.77
C ALA A 22 -0.62 -7.40 2.62
N ASP A 23 -0.52 -7.83 3.88
CA ASP A 23 -1.63 -7.83 4.83
C ASP A 23 -2.06 -6.40 5.18
N ALA A 24 -1.11 -5.52 5.53
CA ALA A 24 -1.39 -4.12 5.81
C ALA A 24 -2.05 -3.40 4.61
N ALA A 25 -1.52 -3.62 3.40
CA ALA A 25 -2.08 -3.07 2.17
C ALA A 25 -3.52 -3.56 1.90
N ARG A 26 -3.81 -4.84 2.19
CA ARG A 26 -5.15 -5.42 2.03
C ARG A 26 -6.14 -4.81 3.01
N ARG A 27 -5.74 -4.62 4.27
CA ARG A 27 -6.60 -4.03 5.32
C ARG A 27 -6.95 -2.57 5.03
N CYS A 28 -6.07 -1.82 4.37
CA CYS A 28 -6.37 -0.43 4.01
C CYS A 28 -7.10 -0.25 2.67
N GLU A 29 -7.27 -1.31 1.87
CA GLU A 29 -7.73 -1.21 0.48
C GLU A 29 -9.07 -0.47 0.33
N THR A 30 -10.06 -0.82 1.16
CA THR A 30 -11.37 -0.17 1.15
C THR A 30 -11.28 1.30 1.57
N ALA A 31 -10.54 1.59 2.63
CA ALA A 31 -10.39 2.96 3.13
C ALA A 31 -9.63 3.87 2.15
N VAL A 32 -8.58 3.34 1.52
CA VAL A 32 -7.84 4.02 0.46
C VAL A 32 -8.78 4.30 -0.71
N TRP A 33 -9.53 3.29 -1.18
CA TRP A 33 -10.44 3.45 -2.30
C TRP A 33 -11.55 4.48 -2.02
N GLN A 34 -12.17 4.43 -0.85
CA GLN A 34 -13.17 5.43 -0.45
C GLN A 34 -12.59 6.85 -0.41
N HIS A 35 -11.31 6.98 -0.02
CA HIS A 35 -10.67 8.28 0.09
C HIS A 35 -10.23 8.87 -1.26
N VAL A 36 -9.74 8.03 -2.18
CA VAL A 36 -9.10 8.50 -3.43
C VAL A 36 -9.89 8.21 -4.69
N GLY A 37 -10.80 7.23 -4.67
CA GLY A 37 -11.38 6.60 -5.85
C GLY A 37 -12.06 7.59 -6.78
N THR A 38 -12.98 8.41 -6.26
CA THR A 38 -13.73 9.39 -7.05
C THR A 38 -12.83 10.36 -7.81
N ARG A 39 -11.81 10.92 -7.13
CA ARG A 39 -10.93 11.92 -7.74
C ARG A 39 -9.88 11.29 -8.64
N ALA A 40 -9.32 10.15 -8.24
CA ALA A 40 -8.28 9.46 -9.00
C ALA A 40 -8.83 8.88 -10.32
N SER A 41 -10.10 8.48 -10.38
CA SER A 41 -10.73 7.98 -11.60
C SER A 41 -10.89 9.02 -12.71
N THR A 42 -10.84 10.32 -12.40
CA THR A 42 -10.94 11.39 -13.41
C THR A 42 -9.59 11.92 -13.87
N MET A 43 -8.48 11.41 -13.32
CA MET A 43 -7.12 11.89 -13.60
C MET A 43 -6.44 11.02 -14.67
N PRO A 44 -5.50 11.58 -15.46
CA PRO A 44 -4.53 10.79 -16.20
C PRO A 44 -3.80 9.82 -15.27
N LEU A 45 -3.47 8.62 -15.76
CA LEU A 45 -2.92 7.53 -14.94
C LEU A 45 -1.67 7.93 -14.13
N ALA A 46 -0.78 8.71 -14.73
CA ALA A 46 0.43 9.21 -14.08
C ALA A 46 0.11 10.15 -12.90
N GLU A 47 -0.84 11.06 -13.09
CA GLU A 47 -1.30 11.97 -12.05
C GLU A 47 -2.07 11.22 -10.96
N ALA A 48 -2.95 10.28 -11.34
CA ALA A 48 -3.68 9.42 -10.42
C ALA A 48 -2.72 8.65 -9.50
N ARG A 49 -1.61 8.11 -10.03
CA ARG A 49 -0.60 7.41 -9.23
C ARG A 49 0.03 8.32 -8.17
N GLY A 50 0.43 9.54 -8.56
CA GLY A 50 0.98 10.52 -7.63
C GLY A 50 -0.02 10.96 -6.56
N TYR A 51 -1.26 11.22 -6.98
CA TYR A 51 -2.36 11.59 -6.10
C TYR A 51 -2.68 10.48 -5.08
N VAL A 52 -2.84 9.24 -5.54
CA VAL A 52 -3.09 8.08 -4.68
C VAL A 52 -1.95 7.92 -3.68
N ARG A 53 -0.68 7.97 -4.12
CA ARG A 53 0.47 7.84 -3.21
C ARG A 53 0.43 8.88 -2.09
N ALA A 54 0.22 10.15 -2.42
CA ALA A 54 0.21 11.24 -1.45
C ALA A 54 -0.95 11.11 -0.45
N ARG A 55 -2.16 10.78 -0.93
CA ARG A 55 -3.37 10.70 -0.10
C ARG A 55 -3.48 9.42 0.72
N SER A 56 -2.90 8.32 0.25
CA SER A 56 -2.96 7.02 0.94
C SER A 56 -1.95 6.89 2.08
N ALA A 57 -0.88 7.69 2.07
CA ALA A 57 0.26 7.54 2.99
C ALA A 57 -0.15 7.50 4.48
N ALA A 58 -1.03 8.40 4.91
CA ALA A 58 -1.49 8.45 6.30
C ALA A 58 -2.34 7.23 6.70
N ILE A 59 -3.21 6.77 5.79
CA ILE A 59 -4.08 5.60 6.00
C ILE A 59 -3.23 4.34 6.12
N VAL A 60 -2.30 4.14 5.18
CA VAL A 60 -1.40 2.99 5.16
C VAL A 60 -0.51 3.00 6.40
N ARG A 61 0.06 4.15 6.77
CA ARG A 61 0.91 4.27 7.97
C ARG A 61 0.17 3.80 9.22
N ARG A 62 -1.06 4.28 9.43
CA ARG A 62 -1.89 3.86 10.57
C ARG A 62 -2.15 2.36 10.59
N GLN A 63 -2.43 1.75 9.44
CA GLN A 63 -2.67 0.31 9.36
C GLN A 63 -1.40 -0.51 9.60
N VAL A 64 -0.26 -0.05 9.08
CA VAL A 64 1.03 -0.68 9.36
C VAL A 64 1.35 -0.58 10.85
N GLU A 65 1.12 0.57 11.50
CA GLU A 65 1.29 0.71 12.95
C GLU A 65 0.47 -0.34 13.72
N LEU A 66 -0.80 -0.56 13.36
CA LEU A 66 -1.63 -1.60 13.99
C LEU A 66 -1.06 -3.01 13.79
N VAL A 67 -0.52 -3.33 12.61
CA VAL A 67 0.15 -4.62 12.35
C VAL A 67 1.42 -4.77 13.19
N LEU A 68 2.18 -3.68 13.36
CA LEU A 68 3.44 -3.65 14.11
C LEU A 68 3.22 -3.66 15.63
N LEU A 69 2.10 -3.17 16.16
CA LEU A 69 1.79 -3.24 17.60
C LEU A 69 1.80 -4.67 18.13
N SER A 70 1.39 -5.64 17.32
CA SER A 70 1.45 -7.06 17.66
C SER A 70 2.85 -7.69 17.53
N ARG A 71 3.86 -6.91 17.13
CA ARG A 71 5.23 -7.37 16.81
C ARG A 71 6.31 -6.35 17.24
N PRO A 72 6.38 -5.99 18.53
CA PRO A 72 7.34 -4.99 19.03
C PRO A 72 8.82 -5.37 18.81
N GLN A 73 9.11 -6.66 18.62
CA GLN A 73 10.45 -7.20 18.39
C GLN A 73 11.01 -6.93 16.97
N LEU A 74 10.23 -6.35 16.06
CA LEU A 74 10.70 -6.02 14.71
C LEU A 74 11.70 -4.85 14.75
N ALA A 75 12.86 -5.03 14.12
CA ALA A 75 13.85 -3.96 13.97
C ALA A 75 13.26 -2.76 13.20
N ALA A 76 13.68 -1.55 13.56
CA ALA A 76 13.20 -0.31 12.93
C ALA A 76 13.38 -0.30 11.40
N ALA A 77 14.46 -0.88 10.89
CA ALA A 77 14.70 -1.04 9.45
C ALA A 77 13.62 -1.92 8.78
N SER A 78 13.26 -3.05 9.39
CA SER A 78 12.18 -3.92 8.92
C SER A 78 10.82 -3.21 8.96
N GLN A 79 10.56 -2.44 10.01
CA GLN A 79 9.34 -1.64 10.12
C GLN A 79 9.24 -0.58 9.01
N ALA A 80 10.33 0.14 8.73
CA ALA A 80 10.39 1.12 7.65
C ALA A 80 10.16 0.45 6.29
N ARG A 81 10.76 -0.72 6.08
CA ARG A 81 10.58 -1.50 4.85
C ARG A 81 9.14 -1.97 4.66
N ILE A 82 8.50 -2.48 5.70
CA ILE A 82 7.07 -2.86 5.67
C ILE A 82 6.20 -1.65 5.31
N ARG A 83 6.48 -0.46 5.86
CA ARG A 83 5.73 0.77 5.54
C ARG A 83 5.84 1.13 4.06
N THR A 84 7.05 1.12 3.51
CA THR A 84 7.29 1.44 2.10
C THR A 84 6.61 0.43 1.18
N GLU A 85 6.82 -0.87 1.41
CA GLU A 85 6.24 -1.93 0.60
C GLU A 85 4.70 -1.93 0.68
N ALA A 86 4.12 -1.70 1.87
CA ALA A 86 2.67 -1.62 2.03
C ALA A 86 2.07 -0.44 1.26
N LEU A 87 2.74 0.72 1.26
CA LEU A 87 2.29 1.89 0.50
C LEU A 87 2.35 1.63 -1.00
N ASP A 88 3.46 1.06 -1.48
CA ASP A 88 3.63 0.76 -2.90
C ASP A 88 2.58 -0.26 -3.37
N LEU A 89 2.32 -1.31 -2.60
CA LEU A 89 1.27 -2.28 -2.89
C LEU A 89 -0.13 -1.66 -2.89
N ALA A 90 -0.43 -0.77 -1.94
CA ALA A 90 -1.71 -0.07 -1.89
C ALA A 90 -1.92 0.82 -3.12
N VAL A 91 -0.88 1.53 -3.56
CA VAL A 91 -0.90 2.35 -4.77
C VAL A 91 -1.14 1.50 -6.02
N VAL A 92 -0.40 0.39 -6.17
CA VAL A 92 -0.56 -0.52 -7.32
C VAL A 92 -2.00 -1.04 -7.41
N ARG A 93 -2.54 -1.57 -6.31
CA ARG A 93 -3.90 -2.10 -6.29
C ARG A 93 -4.96 -1.04 -6.59
N ALA A 94 -4.85 0.14 -5.99
CA ALA A 94 -5.78 1.23 -6.27
C ALA A 94 -5.73 1.65 -7.75
N ILE A 95 -4.54 1.68 -8.35
CA ILE A 95 -4.38 1.98 -9.77
C ILE A 95 -4.95 0.88 -10.66
N ASP A 96 -4.78 -0.39 -10.31
CA ASP A 96 -5.37 -1.50 -11.05
C ASP A 96 -6.91 -1.46 -11.02
N VAL A 97 -7.50 -1.07 -9.88
CA VAL A 97 -8.96 -0.82 -9.79
C VAL A 97 -9.39 0.32 -10.71
N ILE A 98 -8.61 1.41 -10.80
CA ILE A 98 -8.91 2.52 -11.73
C ILE A 98 -8.85 2.03 -13.17
N ARG A 99 -7.78 1.31 -13.54
CA ARG A 99 -7.58 0.79 -14.90
C ARG A 99 -8.71 -0.14 -15.34
N THR A 100 -9.08 -1.07 -14.47
CA THR A 100 -10.16 -2.04 -14.74
C THR A 100 -11.51 -1.35 -14.89
N ARG A 101 -11.83 -0.36 -14.04
CA ARG A 101 -13.08 0.42 -14.16
C ARG A 101 -13.13 1.30 -15.41
N SER A 102 -12.02 1.91 -15.79
CA SER A 102 -11.94 2.72 -17.02
C SER A 102 -12.04 1.85 -18.28
N ALA A 103 -11.48 0.64 -18.27
CA ALA A 103 -11.58 -0.31 -19.38
C ALA A 103 -13.00 -0.84 -19.63
N VAL A 104 -13.87 -0.83 -18.61
CA VAL A 104 -15.28 -1.22 -18.69
C VAL A 104 -16.20 -0.06 -19.16
N GLN A 105 -15.68 1.17 -19.26
CA GLN A 105 -16.38 2.30 -19.88
C GLN A 105 -15.96 2.60 -21.35
N PRO A 106 -15.82 1.62 -22.28
CA PRO A 106 -15.60 1.98 -23.68
C PRO A 106 -16.95 2.32 -24.33
N ALA A 107 -16.96 3.40 -25.13
CA ALA A 107 -17.90 3.68 -26.24
C ALA A 107 -19.21 4.47 -26.01
N MET A 108 -19.45 5.16 -24.89
CA MET A 108 -20.61 6.09 -24.81
C MET A 108 -20.27 7.58 -25.11
N ARG A 109 -19.04 7.87 -25.58
CA ARG A 109 -18.53 9.24 -25.80
C ARG A 109 -18.06 9.54 -27.23
N ARG A 110 -18.45 8.76 -28.23
CA ARG A 110 -18.11 9.02 -29.65
C ARG A 110 -19.32 9.10 -30.58
N ALA A 111 -20.42 9.66 -30.10
CA ALA A 111 -21.52 10.10 -30.96
C ALA A 111 -22.17 11.35 -30.34
N ALA A 112 -21.70 12.52 -30.76
CA ALA A 112 -22.38 13.81 -30.66
C ALA A 112 -21.77 14.73 -31.73
#